data_AF-A0A1F7IG96-F1
#
_entry.id   AF-A0A1F7IG96-F1
#
_cell.length_a   1.000
_cell.length_b   1.000
_cell.length_c   1.000
_cell.angle_alpha   90.00
_cell.angle_beta   90.00
_cell.angle_gamma   90.00
#
_symmetry.space_group_name_H-M   'P 1'
#
loop_
_entity.id
_entity.type
_entity.pdbx_description
1 polymer ?
#
loop_
_entity_poly.entity_id
_entity_poly.type
_entity_poly.pdbx_seq_one_letter_code
_entity_poly.pdbx_strand_id
1 'polypeptide(L)'
;MLKAGCDVIIDEGFWVRSQRDEMKKEIIKLGAKPVLYFVDTPVEVMKNRVVNRSKKPPTDSFEITEEMFNKYLKYWQPPKKEEGILLVS
;
A
#
# COMPACT_ATOMS: atom_id res chain seq x y z
N MET A 1 -8.14 -16.26 6.78
CA MET A 1 -7.46 -16.82 5.59
C MET A 1 -6.00 -17.26 5.83
N LEU A 2 -5.26 -16.75 6.84
CA LEU A 2 -3.86 -17.13 7.11
C LEU A 2 -3.60 -18.57 7.67
N LYS A 3 -4.58 -19.48 7.60
CA LYS A 3 -4.46 -20.87 8.11
C LYS A 3 -4.26 -21.93 7.03
N ALA A 4 -4.14 -21.53 5.76
CA ALA A 4 -4.11 -22.47 4.63
C ALA A 4 -2.73 -23.13 4.38
N GLY A 5 -1.70 -22.79 5.16
CA GLY A 5 -0.34 -23.35 4.98
C GLY A 5 0.36 -22.86 3.71
N CYS A 6 -0.15 -21.83 3.05
CA CYS A 6 0.43 -21.20 1.87
C CYS A 6 0.81 -19.75 2.15
N ASP A 7 1.69 -19.20 1.31
CA ASP A 7 1.97 -17.76 1.33
C ASP A 7 0.73 -16.97 0.89
N VAL A 8 0.52 -15.81 1.52
CA VAL A 8 -0.63 -14.93 1.26
C VAL A 8 -0.12 -13.52 0.97
N ILE A 9 -0.61 -12.93 -0.12
CA ILE A 9 -0.43 -11.51 -0.41
C ILE A 9 -1.63 -10.75 0.16
N ILE A 10 -1.35 -9.73 0.98
CA ILE A 10 -2.35 -8.79 1.49
C ILE A 10 -2.19 -7.52 0.68
N ASP A 11 -3.06 -7.32 -0.32
CA ASP A 11 -3.12 -6.11 -1.14
C ASP A 11 -4.15 -5.15 -0.54
N GLU A 12 -3.70 -4.41 0.47
CA GLU A 12 -4.52 -3.44 1.20
C GLU A 12 -3.82 -2.08 1.25
N GLY A 13 -4.63 -1.02 1.37
CA GLY A 13 -4.13 0.36 1.48
C GLY A 13 -3.50 0.63 2.84
N PHE A 14 -2.23 0.28 3.04
CA PHE A 14 -1.48 0.65 4.25
C PHE A 14 -0.89 2.07 4.15
N TRP A 15 -1.70 3.07 4.50
CA TRP A 15 -1.39 4.48 4.36
C TRP A 15 -0.36 4.99 5.38
N VAL A 16 -0.47 4.55 6.62
CA VAL A 16 0.36 5.04 7.72
C VAL A 16 1.16 3.92 8.37
N ARG A 17 2.28 4.27 9.00
CA ARG A 17 3.18 3.31 9.63
C ARG A 17 2.47 2.45 10.69
N SER A 18 1.59 3.05 11.49
CA SER A 18 0.87 2.32 12.54
C SER A 18 0.03 1.16 11.99
N GLN A 19 -0.59 1.31 10.81
CA GLN A 19 -1.35 0.24 10.17
C GLN A 19 -0.44 -0.92 9.75
N ARG A 20 0.75 -0.62 9.21
CA ARG A 20 1.74 -1.64 8.85
C ARG A 20 2.28 -2.36 10.09
N ASP A 21 2.56 -1.61 11.15
CA ASP A 21 3.04 -2.17 12.42
C ASP A 21 1.99 -3.07 13.08
N GLU A 22 0.72 -2.68 13.05
CA GLU A 22 -0.40 -3.48 13.57
C GLU A 22 -0.56 -4.78 12.77
N MET A 23 -0.59 -4.70 11.43
CA MET A 23 -0.67 -5.87 10.56
C MET A 23 0.52 -6.82 10.78
N LYS A 24 1.73 -6.27 10.91
CA LYS A 24 2.95 -7.06 11.19
C LYS A 24 2.82 -7.83 12.50
N LYS A 25 2.25 -7.22 13.55
CA LYS A 25 2.00 -7.90 14.84
C LYS A 25 1.00 -9.04 14.68
N GLU A 26 -0.09 -8.83 13.96
CA GLU A 26 -1.10 -9.87 13.75
C GLU A 26 -0.55 -11.06 12.93
N ILE A 27 0.23 -10.80 11.89
CA ILE A 27 0.90 -11.86 11.11
C ILE A 27 1.83 -12.69 12.00
N ILE A 28 2.62 -12.04 12.86
CA ILE A 28 3.54 -12.72 13.79
C ILE A 28 2.76 -13.55 14.82
N LYS A 29 1.67 -13.03 15.39
CA LYS A 29 0.81 -13.77 16.33
C LYS A 29 0.23 -15.05 15.73
N LEU A 30 0.03 -15.08 14.42
CA LEU A 30 -0.45 -16.24 13.68
C LEU A 30 0.67 -17.25 13.33
N GLY A 31 1.92 -16.99 13.74
CA GLY A 31 3.07 -17.85 13.48
C GLY A 31 3.64 -17.70 12.05
N ALA A 32 3.19 -16.68 11.31
CA ALA A 32 3.66 -16.41 9.95
C ALA A 32 4.79 -15.37 9.93
N LYS A 33 5.56 -15.36 8.84
CA LYS A 33 6.63 -14.37 8.61
C LYS A 33 6.10 -13.18 7.81
N PRO A 34 6.03 -11.97 8.38
CA PRO A 34 5.65 -10.79 7.62
C PRO A 34 6.76 -10.39 6.63
N VAL A 35 6.36 -10.08 5.40
CA VAL A 35 7.23 -9.51 4.37
C VAL A 35 6.57 -8.24 3.84
N LEU A 36 7.28 -7.12 3.89
CA LEU A 36 6.78 -5.83 3.43
C LEU A 36 7.42 -5.48 2.08
N TYR A 37 6.68 -5.69 1.00
CA TYR A 37 7.09 -5.23 -0.33
C TYR A 37 6.71 -3.77 -0.52
N PHE A 38 7.66 -2.95 -0.97
CA PHE A 38 7.43 -1.54 -1.29
C PHE A 38 7.83 -1.25 -2.73
N VAL A 39 6.85 -0.80 -3.53
CA VAL A 39 7.06 -0.33 -4.90
C VAL A 39 7.33 1.17 -4.83
N ASP A 40 8.60 1.55 -4.80
CA ASP A 40 9.03 2.95 -4.65
C ASP A 40 8.77 3.73 -5.95
N THR A 41 7.54 4.23 -6.09
CA THR A 41 7.11 4.99 -7.26
C THR A 41 7.16 6.49 -6.95
N PRO A 42 7.80 7.32 -7.80
CA PRO A 42 7.78 8.76 -7.64
C PRO A 42 6.35 9.32 -7.53
N VAL A 43 6.14 10.28 -6.63
CA VAL A 43 4.82 10.89 -6.37
C VAL A 43 4.15 11.41 -7.64
N GLU A 44 4.90 12.08 -8.50
CA GLU A 44 4.37 12.59 -9.77
C GLU A 44 3.89 11.47 -10.69
N VAL A 45 4.59 10.33 -10.69
CA VAL A 45 4.17 9.15 -11.47
C VAL A 45 2.89 8.54 -10.87
N MET A 46 2.79 8.44 -9.54
CA MET A 46 1.57 7.97 -8.87
C MET A 46 0.37 8.87 -9.20
N LYS A 47 0.53 10.18 -9.06
CA LYS A 47 -0.49 11.19 -9.39
C LYS A 47 -0.94 11.07 -10.84
N ASN A 48 0.01 11.06 -11.78
CA ASN A 48 -0.29 10.96 -13.21
C ASN A 48 -1.06 9.68 -13.54
N ARG A 49 -0.68 8.53 -12.96
CA ARG A 49 -1.38 7.26 -13.17
C ARG A 49 -2.81 7.30 -12.66
N VAL A 50 -3.02 7.80 -11.44
CA VAL A 50 -4.34 7.85 -10.79
C VAL A 50 -5.29 8.82 -11.50
N VAL A 51 -4.81 10.02 -11.85
CA VAL A 51 -5.62 11.02 -12.57
C VAL A 51 -5.99 10.51 -13.97
N ASN A 52 -5.07 9.85 -14.67
CA ASN A 52 -5.36 9.29 -15.99
C ASN A 52 -6.35 8.11 -15.92
N ARG A 53 -6.20 7.20 -14.95
CA ARG A 53 -7.18 6.12 -14.71
C ARG A 53 -8.57 6.68 -14.46
N SER A 54 -8.66 7.79 -13.72
CA SER A 54 -9.94 8.42 -13.37
C SER A 54 -10.69 9.05 -14.55
N LYS A 55 -10.05 9.20 -15.73
CA LYS A 55 -10.76 9.65 -16.95
C LYS A 55 -11.70 8.58 -17.53
N LYS A 56 -11.43 7.31 -17.24
CA LYS A 56 -12.25 6.16 -17.63
C LYS A 56 -12.03 5.05 -16.60
N PRO A 57 -12.62 5.18 -15.40
CA PRO A 57 -12.36 4.25 -14.31
C PRO A 57 -12.85 2.84 -14.65
N PRO A 58 -12.11 1.79 -14.29
CA PRO A 58 -12.65 0.43 -14.19
C PRO A 58 -13.87 0.36 -13.28
N THR A 59 -14.68 -0.69 -13.42
CA THR A 59 -15.94 -0.88 -12.68
C THR A 59 -15.78 -0.84 -11.16
N ASP A 60 -14.63 -1.25 -10.65
CA ASP A 60 -14.27 -1.34 -9.23
C ASP A 60 -13.36 -0.18 -8.75
N SER A 61 -13.21 0.86 -9.56
CA SER A 61 -12.30 1.97 -9.27
C SER A 61 -13.03 3.27 -8.97
N PHE A 62 -12.57 3.97 -7.94
CA PHE A 62 -12.98 5.35 -7.66
C PHE A 62 -12.25 6.34 -8.55
N GLU A 63 -12.96 7.40 -8.94
CA GLU A 63 -12.36 8.59 -9.52
C GLU A 63 -11.64 9.39 -8.44
N ILE A 64 -10.38 9.75 -8.73
CA ILE A 64 -9.54 10.55 -7.85
C ILE A 64 -8.98 11.70 -8.68
N THR A 65 -9.43 12.91 -8.37
CA THR A 65 -8.91 14.14 -8.98
C THR A 65 -7.51 14.45 -8.45
N GLU A 66 -6.78 15.32 -9.14
CA GLU A 66 -5.48 15.82 -8.66
C GLU A 66 -5.60 16.49 -7.28
N GLU A 67 -6.68 17.27 -7.06
CA GLU A 67 -6.92 17.91 -5.76
C GLU A 67 -7.12 16.87 -4.65
N MET A 68 -7.90 15.81 -4.90
CA MET A 68 -8.11 14.71 -3.96
C MET A 68 -6.79 13.98 -3.67
N PHE A 69 -6.02 13.64 -4.71
CA PHE A 69 -4.72 13.00 -4.56
C PHE A 69 -3.80 13.82 -3.65
N ASN A 70 -3.69 15.13 -3.90
CA ASN A 70 -2.85 16.03 -3.11
C ASN A 70 -3.34 16.16 -1.66
N LYS A 71 -4.64 16.06 -1.40
CA LYS A 71 -5.19 16.01 -0.04
C LYS A 71 -4.83 14.69 0.65
N TYR A 72 -5.01 13.56 -0.02
CA TYR A 72 -4.70 12.24 0.54
C TYR A 72 -3.21 12.05 0.82
N LEU A 73 -2.35 12.57 -0.06
CA LEU A 73 -0.91 12.46 0.07
C LEU A 73 -0.39 13.04 1.39
N LYS A 74 -1.06 14.06 1.95
CA LYS A 74 -0.68 14.67 3.25
C LYS A 74 -0.76 13.70 4.42
N TYR A 75 -1.58 12.66 4.32
CA TYR A 75 -1.75 11.65 5.34
C TYR A 75 -0.87 10.42 5.10
N TRP A 76 -0.32 10.28 3.90
CA TRP A 76 0.48 9.12 3.53
C TRP A 76 1.88 9.18 4.17
N GLN A 77 2.27 8.07 4.80
CA GLN A 77 3.60 7.90 5.36
C GLN A 77 4.30 6.79 4.56
N PRO A 78 5.20 7.14 3.61
CA PRO A 78 5.90 6.14 2.82
C PRO A 78 6.69 5.19 3.73
N PRO A 79 6.71 3.88 3.43
CA PRO A 79 7.58 2.94 4.12
C PRO A 79 9.04 3.39 4.11
N LYS A 80 9.72 3.22 5.25
CA LYS A 80 11.15 3.52 5.38
C LYS A 80 11.98 2.25 5.53
N LYS A 81 13.29 2.36 5.29
CA LYS A 81 14.23 1.22 5.37
C LYS A 81 14.18 0.51 6.72
N GLU A 82 13.98 1.27 7.80
CA GLU A 82 13.93 0.74 9.17
C GLU A 82 12.70 -0.16 9.43
N GLU A 83 11.69 -0.13 8.55
CA GLU A 83 10.51 -1.01 8.64
C GLU A 83 10.79 -2.42 8.09
N GLY A 84 11.97 -2.64 7.48
CA GLY A 84 12.37 -3.92 6.90
C GLY A 84 11.76 -4.18 5.52
N ILE A 85 11.70 -3.14 4.68
CA ILE A 85 11.12 -3.21 3.34
C ILE A 85 11.99 -4.03 2.38
N LEU A 86 11.32 -4.75 1.47
CA LEU A 86 11.91 -5.23 0.23
C LEU A 86 11.48 -4.29 -0.90
N LEU A 87 12.46 -3.58 -1.47
CA LEU A 87 12.23 -2.71 -2.62
C LEU A 87 11.97 -3.55 -3.87
N VAL A 88 10.92 -3.20 -4.58
CA VAL A 88 10.58 -3.79 -5.88
C VAL A 88 10.66 -2.69 -6.92
N SER A 89 11.43 -2.94 -7.98
CA SER A 89 11.63 -2.06 -9.13
C SER A 89 10.84 -2.54 -10.34
#